data_AF-A0AAX3ZAX7-F1
#
_entry.id   AF-A0AAX3ZAX7-F1
#
_cell.length_a   1.000
_cell.length_b   1.000
_cell.length_c   1.000
_cell.angle_alpha   90.00
_cell.angle_beta   90.00
_cell.angle_gamma   90.00
#
_symmetry.space_group_name_H-M   'P 1'
#
loop_
_entity.id
_entity.type
_entity.pdbx_description
1 polymer ?
#
loop_
_entity_poly.entity_id
_entity_poly.type
_entity_poly.pdbx_seq_one_letter_code
_entity_poly.pdbx_strand_id
1 'polypeptide(L)'
;MFSTSPGPRRSAVPRAGRRTTRSLWEAVGDDPALRAAYRLCRARTKRQDPAEYALIQLVPAVMRPACWALWAAANAIDDLADDHSVDAERRAERVGVWIAALDHDVATGSSTDPVRRALVDTAWRWRLDISGLHGAMAVVRRDSHGQRFADWNSWRAWGRGTLLPWFDQVRDLFDKAGAGVALRLDRQEVYTTFLDGVRLTDILTDLSADLAQGDLLLPGQALDRFPGCEDDLSHLRWSPATAALVTDLTRLARAWVTQPALAHGMHPGPAVVLDTMAGLLRAQLDAVDAAGPALLRTPPRPSVAATARLVVPARARSALAWSLTPVTVPRPCEARAPAVPAQSPPARRPVFDRPPPHPSGEQPPRIPADRMPTHVAVIMDGNGRWARHRGLPRHEGHRAGRAAAREMVYGALEIGLRHLTLYTLSTENWKRDGEEIGAILDILREELEDYPFQDLDVRVRWHGRPERLPQDVVDSMRLRERTTRDRTGLTLTTCINYGGRDEITRAAAALARRVRDGELDPDAIREEDLARHLPQPDMPDVDLLWRTGAEQRVSNFLPWHTSYAELYFTSDHWPETDRRHLWQAIGEYTRRQRRHGASADSPVPGTPGTAPPSGTAENMGTSDVPG
;
A
#
# COMPACT_ATOMS: atom_id res chain seq x y z
N MET A 1 76.28 4.13 25.39
CA MET A 1 75.95 3.41 24.16
C MET A 1 74.74 2.53 24.47
N PHE A 2 73.63 2.67 23.71
CA PHE A 2 72.36 1.92 23.81
C PHE A 2 71.54 2.18 25.09
N SER A 3 70.20 2.27 25.11
CA SER A 3 69.11 2.26 24.14
C SER A 3 67.88 2.76 24.92
N THR A 4 67.08 3.66 24.36
CA THR A 4 65.84 4.16 24.98
C THR A 4 64.63 3.42 24.41
N SER A 5 63.84 2.77 25.28
CA SER A 5 62.44 2.41 25.05
C SER A 5 61.57 3.07 26.13
N PRO A 6 60.45 3.74 25.80
CA PRO A 6 59.51 4.24 26.81
C PRO A 6 58.32 3.28 27.00
N GLY A 7 58.05 2.92 28.26
CA GLY A 7 56.82 2.26 28.72
C GLY A 7 55.70 3.26 29.04
N PRO A 8 54.47 2.79 29.32
CA PRO A 8 53.23 3.41 28.85
C PRO A 8 52.74 4.57 29.72
N ARG A 9 52.28 5.64 29.06
CA ARG A 9 51.57 6.75 29.73
C ARG A 9 50.14 6.32 30.09
N ARG A 10 49.80 6.56 31.36
CA ARG A 10 48.48 6.36 31.95
C ARG A 10 47.38 7.03 31.12
N SER A 11 46.31 6.29 30.89
CA SER A 11 45.08 6.71 30.25
C SER A 11 44.42 7.87 30.99
N ALA A 12 44.40 9.05 30.36
CA ALA A 12 43.50 10.12 30.75
C ALA A 12 42.09 9.78 30.28
N VAL A 13 41.15 9.73 31.23
CA VAL A 13 39.71 9.62 30.97
C VAL A 13 39.27 10.78 30.07
N PRO A 14 38.64 10.55 28.91
CA PRO A 14 38.12 11.65 28.11
C PRO A 14 36.97 12.31 28.85
N ARG A 15 37.10 13.61 29.13
CA ARG A 15 35.99 14.48 29.53
C ARG A 15 34.82 14.27 28.56
N ALA A 16 33.63 14.06 29.13
CA ALA A 16 32.37 13.98 28.40
C ALA A 16 32.20 15.23 27.51
N GLY A 17 32.52 15.07 26.22
CA GLY A 17 32.30 16.08 25.20
C GLY A 17 30.81 16.31 25.05
N ARG A 18 30.39 17.58 25.13
CA ARG A 18 29.07 18.04 24.69
C ARG A 18 28.79 17.43 23.31
N ARG A 19 27.81 16.52 23.22
CA ARG A 19 27.25 16.06 21.95
C ARG A 19 26.62 17.27 21.27
N THR A 20 27.37 17.88 20.35
CA THR A 20 26.93 19.00 19.54
C THR A 20 25.73 18.57 18.70
N THR A 21 24.73 19.44 18.64
CA THR A 21 23.63 19.40 17.68
C THR A 21 24.19 19.21 16.27
N ARG A 22 24.02 18.00 15.72
CA ARG A 22 24.25 17.66 14.30
C ARG A 22 23.61 18.74 13.42
N SER A 23 24.35 19.33 12.48
CA SER A 23 23.78 20.36 11.61
C SER A 23 22.57 19.79 10.86
N LEU A 24 21.50 20.58 10.70
CA LEU A 24 20.27 20.17 10.01
C LEU A 24 20.53 19.65 8.58
N TRP A 25 21.67 20.03 8.00
CA TRP A 25 22.10 19.66 6.65
C TRP A 25 23.14 18.54 6.62
N GLU A 26 23.77 18.19 7.76
CA GLU A 26 24.69 17.04 7.83
C GLU A 26 23.97 15.72 7.48
N ALA A 27 22.66 15.65 7.73
CA ALA A 27 21.84 14.50 7.37
C ALA A 27 21.48 14.42 5.88
N VAL A 28 21.56 15.53 5.14
CA VAL A 28 21.25 15.62 3.70
C VAL A 28 22.49 15.28 2.86
N GLY A 29 23.69 15.54 3.39
CA GLY A 29 24.97 15.33 2.69
C GLY A 29 25.46 16.58 1.95
N ASP A 30 26.50 16.42 1.14
CA ASP A 30 27.25 17.55 0.57
C ASP A 30 26.72 18.06 -0.78
N ASP A 31 25.73 17.41 -1.39
CA ASP A 31 25.13 17.86 -2.67
C ASP A 31 24.51 19.28 -2.52
N PRO A 32 25.07 20.31 -3.20
CA PRO A 32 24.56 21.68 -3.10
C PRO A 32 23.16 21.85 -3.67
N ALA A 33 22.81 21.13 -4.74
CA ALA A 33 21.53 21.27 -5.41
C ALA A 33 20.42 20.56 -4.63
N LEU A 34 20.71 19.42 -4.01
CA LEU A 34 19.78 18.79 -3.06
C LEU A 34 19.54 19.67 -1.82
N ARG A 35 20.60 20.31 -1.28
CA ARG A 35 20.43 21.28 -0.17
C ARG A 35 19.58 22.48 -0.59
N ALA A 36 19.73 22.96 -1.82
CA ALA A 36 18.88 24.03 -2.36
C ALA A 36 17.41 23.59 -2.48
N ALA A 37 17.16 22.37 -2.96
CA ALA A 37 15.83 21.76 -3.04
C ALA A 37 15.12 21.70 -1.68
N TYR A 38 15.77 21.18 -0.63
CA TYR A 38 15.19 21.19 0.72
C TYR A 38 15.01 22.60 1.30
N ARG A 39 15.92 23.53 1.01
CA ARG A 39 15.76 24.95 1.42
C ARG A 39 14.54 25.58 0.76
N LEU A 40 14.28 25.26 -0.50
CA LEU A 40 13.06 25.69 -1.21
C LEU A 40 11.82 25.13 -0.51
N CYS A 41 11.76 23.83 -0.25
CA CYS A 41 10.63 23.19 0.43
C CYS A 41 10.35 23.84 1.80
N ARG A 42 11.42 24.09 2.57
CA ARG A 42 11.33 24.82 3.85
C ARG A 42 10.79 26.24 3.69
N ALA A 43 11.29 26.98 2.70
CA ALA A 43 10.89 28.36 2.45
C ALA A 43 9.43 28.47 2.00
N ARG A 44 8.97 27.54 1.14
CA ARG A 44 7.57 27.41 0.73
C ARG A 44 6.67 27.13 1.93
N THR A 45 6.97 26.08 2.70
CA THR A 45 6.21 25.72 3.90
C THR A 45 6.06 26.92 4.85
N LYS A 46 7.16 27.63 5.14
CA LYS A 46 7.11 28.82 6.03
C LYS A 46 6.22 29.95 5.50
N ARG A 47 6.16 30.13 4.18
CA ARG A 47 5.39 31.22 3.54
C ARG A 47 3.92 30.87 3.38
N GLN A 48 3.62 29.64 2.96
CA GLN A 48 2.26 29.15 2.72
C GLN A 48 1.55 28.85 4.04
N ASP A 49 2.21 28.11 4.94
CA ASP A 49 1.62 27.72 6.23
C ASP A 49 2.59 27.87 7.41
N PRO A 50 2.55 29.03 8.10
CA PRO A 50 3.34 29.28 9.29
C PRO A 50 3.02 28.33 10.46
N ALA A 51 1.79 27.81 10.55
CA ALA A 51 1.36 26.90 11.61
C ALA A 51 1.97 25.52 11.39
N GLU A 52 1.89 24.98 10.18
CA GLU A 52 2.55 23.73 9.80
C GLU A 52 4.06 23.83 9.92
N TYR A 53 4.66 24.95 9.47
CA TYR A 53 6.08 25.20 9.69
C TYR A 53 6.45 25.15 11.18
N ALA A 54 5.60 25.66 12.06
CA ALA A 54 5.81 25.60 13.50
C ALA A 54 5.67 24.19 14.07
N LEU A 55 4.75 23.36 13.54
CA LEU A 55 4.59 21.95 13.90
C LEU A 55 5.82 21.13 13.49
N ILE A 56 6.32 21.27 12.26
CA ILE A 56 7.51 20.57 11.78
C ILE A 56 8.74 20.92 12.63
N GLN A 57 8.78 22.12 13.23
CA GLN A 57 9.87 22.51 14.14
C GLN A 57 9.85 21.75 15.48
N LEU A 58 8.74 21.10 15.84
CA LEU A 58 8.63 20.20 16.99
C LEU A 58 9.14 18.78 16.69
N VAL A 59 9.45 18.47 15.44
CA VAL A 59 10.02 17.20 15.00
C VAL A 59 11.55 17.26 15.14
N PRO A 60 12.27 16.13 15.33
CA PRO A 60 13.73 16.12 15.42
C PRO A 60 14.37 16.82 14.23
N ALA A 61 15.41 17.63 14.48
CA ALA A 61 16.08 18.44 13.44
C ALA A 61 16.48 17.64 12.20
N VAL A 62 16.79 16.36 12.40
CA VAL A 62 17.23 15.41 11.38
C VAL A 62 16.11 14.95 10.43
N MET A 63 14.86 15.00 10.87
CA MET A 63 13.67 14.61 10.10
C MET A 63 13.01 15.79 9.41
N ARG A 64 13.23 17.03 9.88
CA ARG A 64 12.56 18.23 9.36
C ARG A 64 12.69 18.42 7.84
N PRO A 65 13.86 18.17 7.21
CA PRO A 65 13.98 18.24 5.76
C PRO A 65 12.96 17.34 5.03
N ALA A 66 12.81 16.10 5.49
CA ALA A 66 11.85 15.14 4.93
C ALA A 66 10.40 15.60 5.13
N CYS A 67 10.04 16.10 6.32
CA CYS A 67 8.71 16.67 6.56
C CYS A 67 8.40 17.85 5.63
N TRP A 68 9.35 18.77 5.42
CA TRP A 68 9.16 19.88 4.49
C TRP A 68 9.03 19.42 3.03
N ALA A 69 9.75 18.37 2.63
CA ALA A 69 9.64 17.81 1.28
C ALA A 69 8.27 17.17 1.05
N LEU A 70 7.79 16.37 2.01
CA LEU A 70 6.44 15.78 1.97
C LEU A 70 5.36 16.85 1.87
N TRP A 71 5.43 17.88 2.74
CA TRP A 71 4.49 18.99 2.72
C TRP A 71 4.51 19.78 1.41
N ALA A 72 5.71 20.15 0.95
CA ALA A 72 5.88 20.92 -0.29
C ALA A 72 5.40 20.14 -1.52
N ALA A 73 5.52 18.81 -1.52
CA ALA A 73 4.99 17.96 -2.59
C ALA A 73 3.46 17.89 -2.57
N ALA A 74 2.84 17.74 -1.39
CA ALA A 74 1.39 17.79 -1.25
C ALA A 74 0.83 19.11 -1.79
N ASN A 75 1.41 20.23 -1.37
CA ASN A 75 1.00 21.57 -1.84
C ASN A 75 1.29 21.78 -3.34
N ALA A 76 2.38 21.23 -3.87
CA ALA A 76 2.67 21.38 -5.30
C ALA A 76 1.62 20.69 -6.19
N ILE A 77 0.98 19.62 -5.69
CA ILE A 77 -0.09 18.93 -6.41
C ILE A 77 -1.41 19.67 -6.25
N ASP A 78 -1.68 20.16 -5.04
CA ASP A 78 -2.82 21.01 -4.71
C ASP A 78 -2.83 22.29 -5.56
N ASP A 79 -1.71 23.02 -5.60
CA ASP A 79 -1.49 24.21 -6.43
C ASP A 79 -1.77 23.94 -7.94
N LEU A 80 -1.56 22.71 -8.42
CA LEU A 80 -1.87 22.33 -9.80
C LEU A 80 -3.35 22.01 -10.00
N ALA A 81 -3.99 21.42 -8.99
CA ALA A 81 -5.40 21.06 -9.00
C ALA A 81 -6.33 22.29 -8.86
N ASP A 82 -5.83 23.34 -8.21
CA ASP A 82 -6.56 24.58 -7.88
C ASP A 82 -6.19 25.76 -8.80
N ASP A 83 -5.42 25.53 -9.87
CA ASP A 83 -5.09 26.58 -10.84
C ASP A 83 -6.25 26.88 -11.79
N HIS A 84 -7.28 27.58 -11.29
CA HIS A 84 -8.48 27.94 -12.06
C HIS A 84 -8.22 28.94 -13.20
N SER A 85 -6.97 29.35 -13.45
CA SER A 85 -6.64 30.08 -14.69
C SER A 85 -6.76 29.21 -15.95
N VAL A 86 -6.78 27.88 -15.77
CA VAL A 86 -7.01 26.90 -16.84
C VAL A 86 -8.24 26.04 -16.53
N ASP A 87 -8.81 25.42 -17.56
CA ASP A 87 -9.97 24.54 -17.39
C ASP A 87 -9.64 23.27 -16.58
N ALA A 88 -10.70 22.60 -16.13
CA ALA A 88 -10.61 21.43 -15.26
C ALA A 88 -9.82 20.26 -15.88
N GLU A 89 -9.99 20.04 -17.17
CA GLU A 89 -9.29 18.97 -17.90
C GLU A 89 -7.78 19.24 -17.94
N ARG A 90 -7.40 20.51 -18.19
CA ARG A 90 -6.00 20.93 -18.17
C ARG A 90 -5.38 20.89 -16.78
N ARG A 91 -6.13 21.17 -15.71
CA ARG A 91 -5.66 20.98 -14.32
C ARG A 91 -5.39 19.49 -14.04
N ALA A 92 -6.32 18.62 -14.39
CA ALA A 92 -6.17 17.17 -14.24
C ALA A 92 -4.97 16.63 -15.05
N GLU A 93 -4.76 17.11 -16.27
CA GLU A 93 -3.60 16.77 -17.09
C GLU A 93 -2.28 17.18 -16.41
N ARG A 94 -2.19 18.41 -15.89
CA ARG A 94 -1.00 18.91 -15.20
C ARG A 94 -0.66 18.09 -13.96
N VAL A 95 -1.68 17.73 -13.17
CA VAL A 95 -1.52 16.81 -12.03
C VAL A 95 -1.01 15.44 -12.52
N GLY A 96 -1.60 14.90 -13.61
CA GLY A 96 -1.17 13.65 -14.22
C GLY A 96 0.29 13.66 -14.68
N VAL A 97 0.73 14.72 -15.36
CA VAL A 97 2.12 14.92 -15.78
C VAL A 97 3.05 14.97 -14.59
N TRP A 98 2.65 15.65 -13.50
CA TRP A 98 3.46 15.72 -12.30
C TRP A 98 3.63 14.34 -11.63
N ILE A 99 2.55 13.55 -11.56
CA ILE A 99 2.59 12.18 -11.01
C ILE A 99 3.50 11.29 -11.86
N ALA A 100 3.33 11.28 -13.18
CA ALA A 100 4.15 10.46 -14.07
C ALA A 100 5.64 10.86 -14.02
N ALA A 101 5.92 12.16 -13.87
CA ALA A 101 7.28 12.64 -13.65
C ALA A 101 7.84 12.15 -12.31
N LEU A 102 7.04 12.18 -11.24
CA LEU A 102 7.46 11.64 -9.94
C LEU A 102 7.78 10.14 -10.02
N ASP A 103 6.96 9.34 -10.70
CA ASP A 103 7.22 7.90 -10.91
C ASP A 103 8.57 7.66 -11.57
N HIS A 104 8.85 8.41 -12.64
CA HIS A 104 10.13 8.35 -13.33
C HIS A 104 11.29 8.80 -12.42
N ASP A 105 11.11 9.90 -11.69
CA ASP A 105 12.14 10.48 -10.83
C ASP A 105 12.46 9.54 -9.64
N VAL A 106 11.47 8.84 -9.10
CA VAL A 106 11.65 7.83 -8.04
C VAL A 106 12.39 6.61 -8.57
N ALA A 107 12.06 6.15 -9.78
CA ALA A 107 12.74 5.02 -10.41
C ALA A 107 14.21 5.33 -10.74
N THR A 108 14.50 6.56 -11.15
CA THR A 108 15.87 7.00 -11.49
C THR A 108 16.66 7.52 -10.29
N GLY A 109 15.99 7.82 -9.17
CA GLY A 109 16.60 8.36 -7.96
C GLY A 109 17.00 9.83 -8.06
N SER A 110 16.51 10.56 -9.06
CA SER A 110 16.84 11.98 -9.25
C SER A 110 15.71 12.73 -9.96
N SER A 111 15.65 14.04 -9.75
CA SER A 111 14.69 14.93 -10.41
C SER A 111 15.36 16.26 -10.75
N THR A 112 14.93 16.87 -11.85
CA THR A 112 15.26 18.26 -12.21
C THR A 112 14.33 19.27 -11.53
N ASP A 113 13.10 18.87 -11.18
CA ASP A 113 12.21 19.68 -10.35
C ASP A 113 12.70 19.66 -8.89
N PRO A 114 12.87 20.82 -8.24
CA PRO A 114 13.45 20.90 -6.91
C PRO A 114 12.55 20.33 -5.80
N VAL A 115 11.22 20.34 -5.95
CA VAL A 115 10.31 19.75 -4.96
C VAL A 115 10.34 18.23 -5.09
N ARG A 116 10.18 17.69 -6.31
CA ARG A 116 10.32 16.25 -6.55
C ARG A 116 11.70 15.74 -6.21
N ARG A 117 12.77 16.52 -6.42
CA ARG A 117 14.13 16.14 -6.02
C ARG A 117 14.26 15.94 -4.51
N ALA A 118 13.69 16.84 -3.72
CA ALA A 118 13.67 16.69 -2.27
C ALA A 118 12.80 15.51 -1.82
N LEU A 119 11.67 15.27 -2.50
CA LEU A 119 10.77 14.16 -2.22
C LEU A 119 11.41 12.80 -2.56
N VAL A 120 12.06 12.66 -3.72
CA VAL A 120 12.77 11.45 -4.14
C VAL A 120 13.90 11.12 -3.18
N ASP A 121 14.74 12.11 -2.82
CA ASP A 121 15.77 11.90 -1.80
C ASP A 121 15.15 11.50 -0.46
N THR A 122 14.03 12.13 -0.07
CA THR A 122 13.31 11.76 1.15
C THR A 122 12.86 10.30 1.11
N ALA A 123 12.20 9.87 0.02
CA ALA A 123 11.73 8.50 -0.15
C ALA A 123 12.88 7.49 -0.10
N TRP A 124 13.98 7.77 -0.81
CA TRP A 124 15.14 6.90 -0.87
C TRP A 124 15.91 6.84 0.45
N ARG A 125 16.12 7.99 1.09
CA ARG A 125 16.88 8.13 2.35
C ARG A 125 16.17 7.49 3.52
N TRP A 126 14.86 7.63 3.57
CA TRP A 126 14.04 7.09 4.65
C TRP A 126 13.41 5.74 4.31
N ARG A 127 13.62 5.24 3.08
CA ARG A 127 13.01 4.02 2.54
C ARG A 127 11.49 4.05 2.65
N LEU A 128 10.91 5.20 2.35
CA LEU A 128 9.46 5.39 2.35
C LEU A 128 8.89 4.80 1.08
N ASP A 129 7.78 4.09 1.23
CA ASP A 129 6.97 3.64 0.11
C ASP A 129 5.96 4.73 -0.26
N ILE A 130 6.36 5.59 -1.19
CA ILE A 130 5.52 6.69 -1.66
C ILE A 130 4.53 6.27 -2.76
N SER A 131 4.51 4.99 -3.18
CA SER A 131 3.49 4.50 -4.12
C SER A 131 2.07 4.60 -3.54
N GLY A 132 1.94 4.54 -2.22
CA GLY A 132 0.68 4.78 -1.51
C GLY A 132 0.11 6.18 -1.72
N LEU A 133 0.92 7.15 -2.14
CA LEU A 133 0.45 8.49 -2.47
C LEU A 133 -0.29 8.56 -3.81
N HIS A 134 -0.12 7.59 -4.72
CA HIS A 134 -0.78 7.61 -6.02
C HIS A 134 -2.30 7.60 -5.90
N GLY A 135 -2.84 6.91 -4.89
CA GLY A 135 -4.27 6.94 -4.59
C GLY A 135 -4.76 8.35 -4.24
N ALA A 136 -4.06 9.06 -3.35
CA ALA A 136 -4.38 10.44 -2.98
C ALA A 136 -4.26 11.38 -4.18
N MET A 137 -3.15 11.28 -4.93
CA MET A 137 -2.89 12.13 -6.08
C MET A 137 -3.90 11.89 -7.22
N ALA A 138 -4.35 10.64 -7.41
CA ALA A 138 -5.38 10.30 -8.39
C ALA A 138 -6.80 10.72 -7.96
N VAL A 139 -7.06 10.89 -6.66
CA VAL A 139 -8.28 11.53 -6.16
C VAL A 139 -8.22 13.02 -6.51
N VAL A 140 -7.14 13.72 -6.12
CA VAL A 140 -6.94 15.14 -6.47
C VAL A 140 -7.05 15.41 -7.97
N ARG A 141 -6.47 14.54 -8.81
CA ARG A 141 -6.59 14.62 -10.28
C ARG A 141 -8.03 14.53 -10.78
N ARG A 142 -8.85 13.65 -10.20
CA ARG A 142 -10.25 13.47 -10.61
C ARG A 142 -11.13 14.63 -10.16
N ASP A 143 -10.77 15.25 -9.05
CA ASP A 143 -11.60 16.24 -8.37
C ASP A 143 -11.40 17.66 -8.90
N SER A 144 -10.51 17.88 -9.88
CA SER A 144 -10.35 19.15 -10.59
C SER A 144 -11.63 19.61 -11.34
N HIS A 145 -12.76 18.90 -11.24
CA HIS A 145 -14.00 19.13 -11.99
C HIS A 145 -15.21 19.68 -11.17
N GLY A 146 -15.01 20.29 -9.99
CA GLY A 146 -16.10 20.96 -9.24
C GLY A 146 -16.94 19.96 -8.43
N GLN A 147 -16.35 19.46 -7.34
CA GLN A 147 -16.85 18.32 -6.57
C GLN A 147 -18.09 18.68 -5.71
N ARG A 148 -19.09 17.80 -5.70
CA ARG A 148 -20.24 17.86 -4.77
C ARG A 148 -20.44 16.55 -4.04
N PHE A 149 -20.86 16.61 -2.78
CA PHE A 149 -21.08 15.43 -1.93
C PHE A 149 -22.53 15.37 -1.50
N ALA A 150 -23.19 14.22 -1.68
CA ALA A 150 -24.58 14.05 -1.23
C ALA A 150 -24.66 13.93 0.29
N ASP A 151 -23.71 13.21 0.90
CA ASP A 151 -23.77 12.81 2.31
C ASP A 151 -22.39 12.83 2.99
N TRP A 152 -22.38 12.65 4.31
CA TRP A 152 -21.14 12.58 5.08
C TRP A 152 -20.24 11.39 4.72
N ASN A 153 -20.81 10.30 4.20
CA ASN A 153 -20.03 9.09 3.89
C ASN A 153 -19.16 9.32 2.66
N SER A 154 -19.73 9.85 1.59
CA SER A 154 -19.02 10.25 0.36
C SER A 154 -17.99 11.34 0.65
N TRP A 155 -18.33 12.33 1.47
CA TRP A 155 -17.41 13.39 1.90
C TRP A 155 -16.22 12.83 2.70
N ARG A 156 -16.45 11.92 3.67
CA ARG A 156 -15.35 11.30 4.45
C ARG A 156 -14.49 10.40 3.59
N ALA A 157 -15.08 9.61 2.71
CA ALA A 157 -14.33 8.73 1.81
C ALA A 157 -13.37 9.54 0.92
N TRP A 158 -13.84 10.67 0.41
CA TRP A 158 -13.02 11.64 -0.32
C TRP A 158 -11.92 12.24 0.54
N GLY A 159 -12.27 12.89 1.67
CA GLY A 159 -11.29 13.58 2.51
C GLY A 159 -10.23 12.64 3.09
N ARG A 160 -10.60 11.42 3.46
CA ARG A 160 -9.63 10.40 3.90
C ARG A 160 -8.79 9.88 2.74
N GLY A 161 -9.37 9.75 1.55
CA GLY A 161 -8.66 9.33 0.34
C GLY A 161 -7.55 10.30 -0.07
N THR A 162 -7.73 11.60 0.16
CA THR A 162 -6.72 12.63 -0.13
C THR A 162 -5.71 12.83 0.99
N LEU A 163 -6.15 12.87 2.26
CA LEU A 163 -5.28 13.23 3.39
C LEU A 163 -4.51 12.05 3.98
N LEU A 164 -5.16 10.91 4.21
CA LEU A 164 -4.59 9.81 5.00
C LEU A 164 -3.25 9.30 4.45
N PRO A 165 -3.07 9.13 3.12
CA PRO A 165 -1.80 8.66 2.58
C PRO A 165 -0.60 9.56 2.91
N TRP A 166 -0.79 10.89 2.97
CA TRP A 166 0.27 11.83 3.33
C TRP A 166 0.64 11.75 4.82
N PHE A 167 -0.37 11.65 5.69
CA PHE A 167 -0.16 11.45 7.12
C PHE A 167 0.55 10.12 7.41
N ASP A 168 0.23 9.08 6.65
CA ASP A 168 0.87 7.77 6.74
C ASP A 168 2.38 7.82 6.38
N GLN A 169 2.81 8.69 5.45
CA GLN A 169 4.24 8.89 5.17
C GLN A 169 4.97 9.53 6.35
N VAL A 170 4.35 10.52 7.01
CA VAL A 170 4.93 11.15 8.21
C VAL A 170 4.99 10.14 9.36
N ARG A 171 3.98 9.28 9.49
CA ARG A 171 3.99 8.16 10.44
C ARG A 171 5.14 7.18 10.17
N ASP A 172 5.29 6.72 8.93
CA ASP A 172 6.38 5.81 8.58
C ASP A 172 7.75 6.46 8.80
N LEU A 173 7.87 7.77 8.60
CA LEU A 173 9.07 8.53 8.94
C LEU A 173 9.43 8.42 10.43
N PHE A 174 8.44 8.55 11.34
CA PHE A 174 8.65 8.36 12.78
C PHE A 174 9.00 6.91 13.14
N ASP A 175 8.37 5.94 12.50
CA ASP A 175 8.68 4.51 12.69
C ASP A 175 10.12 4.19 12.27
N LYS A 176 10.54 4.64 11.08
CA LYS A 176 11.90 4.50 10.55
C LYS A 176 12.95 5.26 11.36
N ALA A 177 12.55 6.34 12.02
CA ALA A 177 13.39 7.11 12.94
C ALA A 177 13.64 6.40 14.29
N GLY A 178 12.93 5.30 14.57
CA GLY A 178 12.98 4.57 15.85
C GLY A 178 12.10 5.19 16.95
N ALA A 179 11.20 6.09 16.58
CA ALA A 179 10.27 6.78 17.48
C ALA A 179 8.82 6.44 17.09
N GLY A 180 8.57 5.15 16.88
CA GLY A 180 7.38 4.69 16.19
C GLY A 180 6.07 5.14 16.82
N VAL A 181 5.12 5.45 15.94
CA VAL A 181 3.77 5.86 16.30
C VAL A 181 2.89 4.62 16.16
N ALA A 182 2.98 3.72 17.14
CA ALA A 182 2.13 2.54 17.18
C ALA A 182 0.67 2.96 17.41
N LEU A 183 -0.08 3.13 16.33
CA LEU A 183 -1.54 3.20 16.37
C LEU A 183 -2.04 1.79 16.71
N ARG A 184 -2.45 1.60 17.97
CA ARG A 184 -3.13 0.37 18.36
C ARG A 184 -4.44 0.24 17.57
N LEU A 185 -4.78 -0.99 17.15
CA LEU A 185 -5.94 -1.29 16.31
C LEU A 185 -7.28 -0.79 16.90
N ASP A 186 -7.39 -0.70 18.23
CA ASP A 186 -8.55 -0.14 18.95
C ASP A 186 -8.78 1.37 18.73
N ARG A 187 -7.89 2.06 17.98
CA ARG A 187 -7.90 3.52 17.86
C ARG A 187 -7.83 4.05 16.43
N GLN A 188 -7.98 3.17 15.45
CA GLN A 188 -8.06 3.57 14.04
C GLN A 188 -9.26 4.49 13.78
N GLU A 189 -10.39 4.26 14.46
CA GLU A 189 -11.57 5.13 14.38
C GLU A 189 -11.30 6.52 14.98
N VAL A 190 -10.60 6.59 16.11
CA VAL A 190 -10.19 7.86 16.74
C VAL A 190 -9.31 8.67 15.80
N TYR A 191 -8.35 8.01 15.15
CA TYR A 191 -7.43 8.64 14.22
C TYR A 191 -8.12 9.13 12.94
N THR A 192 -8.96 8.29 12.33
CA THR A 192 -9.70 8.68 11.11
C THR A 192 -10.74 9.77 11.39
N THR A 193 -11.37 9.75 12.56
CA THR A 193 -12.25 10.84 13.02
C THR A 193 -11.48 12.15 13.20
N PHE A 194 -10.27 12.10 13.79
CA PHE A 194 -9.42 13.28 13.88
C PHE A 194 -9.11 13.87 12.51
N LEU A 195 -8.78 13.05 11.51
CA LEU A 195 -8.52 13.50 10.14
C LEU A 195 -9.76 14.09 9.46
N ASP A 196 -10.96 13.57 9.73
CA ASP A 196 -12.20 14.21 9.27
C ASP A 196 -12.34 15.62 9.86
N GLY A 197 -11.94 15.79 11.12
CA GLY A 197 -11.88 17.10 11.78
C GLY A 197 -10.85 18.05 11.15
N VAL A 198 -9.68 17.53 10.75
CA VAL A 198 -8.67 18.29 10.00
C VAL A 198 -9.27 18.82 8.70
N ARG A 199 -9.88 17.94 7.88
CA ARG A 199 -10.48 18.32 6.60
C ARG A 199 -11.60 19.34 6.75
N LEU A 200 -12.49 19.16 7.73
CA LEU A 200 -13.60 20.09 7.95
C LEU A 200 -13.11 21.46 8.43
N THR A 201 -12.08 21.50 9.29
CA THR A 201 -11.46 22.76 9.74
C THR A 201 -10.84 23.52 8.57
N ASP A 202 -10.21 22.80 7.66
CA ASP A 202 -9.59 23.35 6.45
C ASP A 202 -10.64 23.97 5.52
N ILE A 203 -11.70 23.23 5.16
CA ILE A 203 -12.83 23.76 4.35
C ILE A 203 -13.48 24.99 4.98
N LEU A 204 -13.66 25.00 6.31
CA LEU A 204 -14.23 26.16 6.99
C LEU A 204 -13.29 27.37 7.00
N THR A 205 -11.97 27.13 6.99
CA THR A 205 -10.96 28.19 6.96
C THR A 205 -10.83 28.78 5.56
N ASP A 206 -10.89 27.95 4.54
CA ASP A 206 -10.73 28.37 3.15
C ASP A 206 -12.07 28.62 2.45
N LEU A 207 -13.20 28.60 3.18
CA LEU A 207 -14.54 28.81 2.66
C LEU A 207 -14.67 30.03 1.74
N SER A 208 -14.06 31.17 2.07
CA SER A 208 -14.08 32.35 1.19
C SER A 208 -13.35 32.14 -0.14
N ALA A 209 -12.25 31.38 -0.12
CA ALA A 209 -11.45 31.10 -1.31
C ALA A 209 -12.17 30.07 -2.19
N ASP A 210 -12.66 28.98 -1.60
CA ASP A 210 -13.43 27.95 -2.27
C ASP A 210 -14.68 28.55 -2.95
N LEU A 211 -15.44 29.38 -2.23
CA LEU A 211 -16.63 30.04 -2.80
C LEU A 211 -16.28 31.02 -3.92
N ALA A 212 -15.14 31.71 -3.83
CA ALA A 212 -14.68 32.60 -4.91
C ALA A 212 -14.29 31.82 -6.18
N GLN A 213 -13.94 30.54 -6.04
CA GLN A 213 -13.66 29.61 -7.12
C GLN A 213 -14.91 28.86 -7.61
N GLY A 214 -16.04 29.01 -6.91
CA GLY A 214 -17.31 28.35 -7.22
C GLY A 214 -17.48 26.99 -6.55
N ASP A 215 -16.60 26.65 -5.62
CA ASP A 215 -16.59 25.37 -4.91
C ASP A 215 -17.32 25.47 -3.57
N LEU A 216 -18.17 24.47 -3.31
CA LEU A 216 -18.86 24.30 -2.03
C LEU A 216 -18.63 22.86 -1.54
N LEU A 217 -17.52 22.67 -0.82
CA LEU A 217 -17.01 21.37 -0.39
C LEU A 217 -17.73 20.82 0.88
N LEU A 218 -19.00 21.19 1.06
CA LEU A 218 -19.84 20.71 2.16
C LEU A 218 -20.85 19.67 1.65
N PRO A 219 -21.15 18.61 2.42
CA PRO A 219 -22.12 17.62 1.99
C PRO A 219 -23.54 18.19 2.02
N GLY A 220 -24.36 17.82 1.04
CA GLY A 220 -25.77 18.18 0.94
C GLY A 220 -26.53 17.90 2.24
N GLN A 221 -26.29 16.73 2.85
CA GLN A 221 -26.83 16.37 4.17
C GLN A 221 -26.56 17.41 5.29
N ALA A 222 -25.44 18.15 5.24
CA ALA A 222 -25.17 19.23 6.20
C ALA A 222 -25.96 20.50 5.84
N LEU A 223 -26.02 20.84 4.55
CA LEU A 223 -26.73 22.01 4.02
C LEU A 223 -28.26 21.89 4.22
N ASP A 224 -28.81 20.69 4.01
CA ASP A 224 -30.25 20.39 4.14
C ASP A 224 -30.82 20.68 5.53
N ARG A 225 -29.96 20.64 6.57
CA ARG A 225 -30.34 20.98 7.95
C ARG A 225 -30.59 22.48 8.14
N PHE A 226 -30.13 23.31 7.20
CA PHE A 226 -30.23 24.76 7.23
C PHE A 226 -30.75 25.28 5.87
N PRO A 227 -32.06 25.17 5.60
CA PRO A 227 -32.64 25.54 4.31
C PRO A 227 -32.30 26.97 3.87
N GLY A 228 -31.97 27.13 2.58
CA GLY A 228 -31.57 28.41 1.99
C GLY A 228 -30.08 28.76 2.15
N CYS A 229 -29.33 28.00 2.97
CA CYS A 229 -27.92 28.29 3.19
C CYS A 229 -27.04 28.06 1.97
N GLU A 230 -27.35 27.08 1.11
CA GLU A 230 -26.60 26.85 -0.13
C GLU A 230 -26.67 28.06 -1.07
N ASP A 231 -27.88 28.59 -1.28
CA ASP A 231 -28.13 29.78 -2.08
C ASP A 231 -27.39 30.99 -1.49
N ASP A 232 -27.47 31.17 -0.17
CA ASP A 232 -26.76 32.24 0.54
C ASP A 232 -25.24 32.15 0.37
N LEU A 233 -24.64 30.97 0.56
CA LEU A 233 -23.20 30.77 0.39
C LEU A 233 -22.77 31.02 -1.06
N SER A 234 -23.51 30.51 -2.04
CA SER A 234 -23.23 30.73 -3.47
C SER A 234 -23.28 32.21 -3.89
N HIS A 235 -24.05 33.02 -3.16
CA HIS A 235 -24.18 34.46 -3.36
C HIS A 235 -23.41 35.31 -2.33
N LEU A 236 -22.53 34.69 -1.53
CA LEU A 236 -21.73 35.34 -0.49
C LEU A 236 -22.56 36.15 0.53
N ARG A 237 -23.78 35.68 0.84
CA ARG A 237 -24.72 36.30 1.78
C ARG A 237 -24.59 35.66 3.16
N TRP A 238 -24.46 36.49 4.19
CA TRP A 238 -24.42 36.03 5.58
C TRP A 238 -25.81 36.13 6.22
N SER A 239 -26.60 35.05 6.12
CA SER A 239 -27.91 34.96 6.75
C SER A 239 -27.86 34.32 8.14
N PRO A 240 -28.93 34.39 8.94
CA PRO A 240 -29.03 33.62 10.18
C PRO A 240 -28.87 32.09 9.97
N ALA A 241 -29.34 31.56 8.83
CA ALA A 241 -29.15 30.15 8.48
C ALA A 241 -27.66 29.83 8.21
N THR A 242 -26.96 30.71 7.51
CA THR A 242 -25.51 30.60 7.28
C THR A 242 -24.71 30.64 8.58
N ALA A 243 -25.05 31.57 9.48
CA ALA A 243 -24.42 31.65 10.80
C ALA A 243 -24.65 30.37 11.62
N ALA A 244 -25.87 29.81 11.56
CA ALA A 244 -26.22 28.58 12.27
C ALA A 244 -25.50 27.34 11.69
N LEU A 245 -25.39 27.23 10.37
CA LEU A 245 -24.61 26.18 9.70
C LEU A 245 -23.14 26.23 10.15
N VAL A 246 -22.50 27.40 10.04
CA VAL A 246 -21.08 27.56 10.42
C VAL A 246 -20.88 27.17 11.89
N THR A 247 -21.76 27.62 12.79
CA THR A 247 -21.70 27.25 14.22
C THR A 247 -21.84 25.74 14.45
N ASP A 248 -22.71 25.06 13.71
CA ASP A 248 -22.87 23.61 13.83
C ASP A 248 -21.63 22.86 13.31
N LEU A 249 -21.07 23.30 12.17
CA LEU A 249 -19.89 22.72 11.57
C LEU A 249 -18.62 22.95 12.39
N THR A 250 -18.41 24.14 12.95
CA THR A 250 -17.27 24.42 13.84
C THR A 250 -17.37 23.60 15.12
N ARG A 251 -18.57 23.44 15.70
CA ARG A 251 -18.83 22.55 16.84
C ARG A 251 -18.50 21.09 16.51
N LEU A 252 -18.90 20.62 15.33
CA LEU A 252 -18.63 19.26 14.87
C LEU A 252 -17.14 19.02 14.64
N ALA A 253 -16.48 19.91 13.90
CA ALA A 253 -15.04 19.88 13.65
C ALA A 253 -14.26 19.87 14.97
N ARG A 254 -14.66 20.72 15.93
CA ARG A 254 -14.05 20.81 17.26
C ARG A 254 -14.15 19.49 18.02
N ALA A 255 -15.29 18.81 17.96
CA ALA A 255 -15.46 17.48 18.56
C ALA A 255 -14.54 16.45 17.89
N TRP A 256 -14.40 16.49 16.57
CA TRP A 256 -13.55 15.56 15.83
C TRP A 256 -12.06 15.79 16.06
N VAL A 257 -11.57 17.02 16.11
CA VAL A 257 -10.15 17.30 16.40
C VAL A 257 -9.79 17.16 17.87
N THR A 258 -10.79 17.08 18.77
CA THR A 258 -10.61 16.87 20.21
C THR A 258 -10.81 15.40 20.56
N GLN A 259 -9.80 14.57 20.26
CA GLN A 259 -9.81 13.15 20.58
C GLN A 259 -8.91 12.86 21.79
N PRO A 260 -9.47 12.63 23.00
CA PRO A 260 -8.67 12.42 24.21
C PRO A 260 -7.69 11.25 24.06
N ALA A 261 -8.11 10.18 23.39
CA ALA A 261 -7.31 8.97 23.20
C ALA A 261 -6.26 9.05 22.08
N LEU A 262 -6.19 10.16 21.33
CA LEU A 262 -5.37 10.26 20.11
C LEU A 262 -3.88 10.01 20.37
N ALA A 263 -3.30 10.68 21.38
CA ALA A 263 -1.88 10.59 21.70
C ALA A 263 -1.55 9.51 22.76
N HIS A 264 -2.54 8.79 23.28
CA HIS A 264 -2.35 7.85 24.38
C HIS A 264 -1.44 6.69 23.95
N GLY A 265 -0.41 6.38 24.74
CA GLY A 265 0.52 5.27 24.45
C GLY A 265 1.47 5.55 23.28
N MET A 266 1.44 6.75 22.68
CA MET A 266 2.46 7.17 21.72
C MET A 266 3.73 7.62 22.43
N HIS A 267 4.84 7.59 21.69
CA HIS A 267 6.07 8.23 22.12
C HIS A 267 5.82 9.72 22.45
N PRO A 268 6.40 10.30 23.52
CA PRO A 268 6.14 11.68 23.92
C PRO A 268 6.44 12.73 22.83
N GLY A 269 7.38 12.44 21.95
CA GLY A 269 7.73 13.30 20.82
C GLY A 269 6.55 13.50 19.84
N PRO A 270 6.11 12.45 19.12
CA PRO A 270 4.93 12.51 18.26
C PRO A 270 3.65 12.93 18.98
N ALA A 271 3.47 12.51 20.24
CA ALA A 271 2.33 12.94 21.07
C ALA A 271 2.26 14.46 21.19
N VAL A 272 3.39 15.12 21.51
CA VAL A 272 3.45 16.59 21.59
C VAL A 272 3.13 17.25 20.25
N VAL A 273 3.54 16.66 19.12
CA VAL A 273 3.22 17.18 17.78
C VAL A 273 1.71 17.13 17.54
N LEU A 274 1.08 15.97 17.73
CA LEU A 274 -0.36 15.77 17.52
C LEU A 274 -1.21 16.62 18.47
N ASP A 275 -0.86 16.68 19.75
CA ASP A 275 -1.56 17.53 20.73
C ASP A 275 -1.49 19.01 20.33
N THR A 276 -0.33 19.45 19.83
CA THR A 276 -0.15 20.84 19.39
C THR A 276 -0.95 21.11 18.12
N MET A 277 -0.98 20.16 17.18
CA MET A 277 -1.81 20.25 15.97
C MET A 277 -3.30 20.36 16.34
N ALA A 278 -3.81 19.50 17.22
CA ALA A 278 -5.18 19.58 17.72
C ALA A 278 -5.47 20.92 18.43
N GLY A 279 -4.49 21.48 19.15
CA GLY A 279 -4.58 22.82 19.72
C GLY A 279 -4.70 23.93 18.66
N LEU A 280 -3.86 23.87 17.63
CA LEU A 280 -3.86 24.86 16.54
C LEU A 280 -5.16 24.80 15.72
N LEU A 281 -5.66 23.60 15.41
CA LEU A 281 -6.95 23.42 14.75
C LEU A 281 -8.10 24.01 15.56
N ARG A 282 -8.11 23.84 16.89
CA ARG A 282 -9.12 24.48 17.74
C ARG A 282 -9.00 26.01 17.74
N ALA A 283 -7.80 26.55 17.77
CA ALA A 283 -7.58 28.00 17.67
C ALA A 283 -7.99 28.55 16.30
N GLN A 284 -7.85 27.76 15.24
CA GLN A 284 -8.33 28.07 13.90
C GLN A 284 -9.87 28.10 13.87
N LEU A 285 -10.53 27.11 14.47
CA LEU A 285 -12.00 27.10 14.62
C LEU A 285 -12.50 28.28 15.46
N ASP A 286 -11.78 28.69 16.52
CA ASP A 286 -12.11 29.91 17.27
C ASP A 286 -12.05 31.18 16.38
N ALA A 287 -11.11 31.22 15.43
CA ALA A 287 -11.01 32.31 14.48
C ALA A 287 -12.15 32.29 13.44
N VAL A 288 -12.59 31.10 13.01
CA VAL A 288 -13.77 30.92 12.16
C VAL A 288 -15.02 31.42 12.88
N ASP A 289 -15.24 30.99 14.13
CA ASP A 289 -16.38 31.41 14.95
C ASP A 289 -16.40 32.93 15.15
N ALA A 290 -15.23 33.55 15.34
CA ALA A 290 -15.10 34.99 15.55
C ALA A 290 -15.24 35.84 14.27
N ALA A 291 -15.07 35.24 13.08
CA ALA A 291 -15.07 35.98 11.81
C ALA A 291 -16.46 36.53 11.43
N GLY A 292 -17.53 35.82 11.81
CA GLY A 292 -18.90 36.18 11.44
C GLY A 292 -19.02 36.41 9.92
N PRO A 293 -19.69 37.49 9.45
CA PRO A 293 -19.83 37.78 8.02
C PRO A 293 -18.51 37.93 7.25
N ALA A 294 -17.40 38.25 7.92
CA ALA A 294 -16.10 38.36 7.26
C ALA A 294 -15.57 37.00 6.74
N LEU A 295 -16.10 35.89 7.25
CA LEU A 295 -15.74 34.53 6.83
C LEU A 295 -15.95 34.30 5.33
N LEU A 296 -16.93 34.96 4.71
CA LEU A 296 -17.21 34.82 3.28
C LEU A 296 -16.33 35.71 2.40
N ARG A 297 -15.38 36.46 2.97
CA ARG A 297 -14.53 37.41 2.25
C ARG A 297 -13.05 37.19 2.48
N THR A 298 -12.66 36.78 3.67
CA THR A 298 -11.26 36.65 4.07
C THR A 298 -11.06 35.41 4.93
N PRO A 299 -10.05 34.56 4.63
CA PRO A 299 -9.73 33.41 5.45
C PRO A 299 -9.37 33.83 6.88
N PRO A 300 -10.06 33.30 7.92
CA PRO A 300 -9.74 33.61 9.29
C PRO A 300 -8.39 33.02 9.68
N ARG A 301 -7.67 33.69 10.58
CA ARG A 301 -6.40 33.20 11.14
C ARG A 301 -6.37 33.38 12.65
N PRO A 302 -5.84 32.41 13.42
CA PRO A 302 -5.65 32.56 14.85
C PRO A 302 -4.67 33.71 15.15
N SER A 303 -4.89 34.39 16.27
CA SER A 303 -3.95 35.43 16.70
C SER A 303 -2.56 34.86 16.95
N VAL A 304 -1.53 35.68 16.73
CA VAL A 304 -0.14 35.33 17.05
C VAL A 304 0.01 34.94 18.52
N ALA A 305 -0.74 35.58 19.42
CA ALA A 305 -0.75 35.26 20.85
C ALA A 305 -1.35 33.87 21.13
N ALA A 306 -2.48 33.52 20.52
CA ALA A 306 -3.10 32.19 20.66
C ALA A 306 -2.16 31.10 20.14
N THR A 307 -1.57 31.32 18.96
CA THR A 307 -0.59 30.41 18.37
C THR A 307 0.65 30.23 19.25
N ALA A 308 1.20 31.34 19.77
CA ALA A 308 2.38 31.31 20.63
C ALA A 308 2.12 30.55 21.95
N ARG A 309 0.93 30.71 22.56
CA ARG A 309 0.54 29.99 23.77
C ARG A 309 0.54 28.46 23.59
N LEU A 310 0.31 27.98 22.37
CA LEU A 310 0.34 26.55 22.06
C LEU A 310 1.75 26.07 21.70
N VAL A 311 2.43 26.78 20.79
CA VAL A 311 3.70 26.34 20.20
C VAL A 311 4.89 26.52 21.14
N VAL A 312 4.96 27.63 21.90
CA VAL A 312 6.11 27.91 22.80
C VAL A 312 6.30 26.81 23.85
N PRO A 313 5.30 26.42 24.65
CA PRO A 313 5.48 25.33 25.61
C PRO A 313 5.69 23.98 24.92
N ALA A 314 5.08 23.75 23.75
CA ALA A 314 5.31 22.54 22.97
C ALA A 314 6.78 22.38 22.53
N ARG A 315 7.48 23.47 22.19
CA ARG A 315 8.92 23.43 21.85
C ARG A 315 9.77 22.92 23.00
N ALA A 316 9.49 23.35 24.22
CA ALA A 316 10.21 22.88 25.41
C ALA A 316 9.95 21.39 25.67
N ARG A 317 8.68 20.96 25.63
CA ARG A 317 8.29 19.54 25.82
C ARG A 317 8.88 18.63 24.74
N SER A 318 8.81 19.06 23.48
CA SER A 318 9.40 18.35 22.34
C SER A 318 10.92 18.24 22.47
N ALA A 319 11.62 19.32 22.79
CA ALA A 319 13.07 19.30 22.97
C ALA A 319 13.49 18.31 24.07
N LEU A 320 12.75 18.28 25.19
CA LEU A 320 12.97 17.31 26.26
C LEU A 320 12.73 15.87 25.78
N ALA A 321 11.58 15.61 25.14
CA ALA A 321 11.24 14.28 24.62
C ALA A 321 12.31 13.73 23.67
N TRP A 322 12.81 14.56 22.75
CA TRP A 322 13.83 14.16 21.78
C TRP A 322 15.24 14.10 22.36
N SER A 323 15.52 14.79 23.47
CA SER A 323 16.81 14.66 24.16
C SER A 323 17.00 13.28 24.80
N LEU A 324 15.91 12.60 25.14
CA LEU A 324 15.88 11.29 25.77
C LEU A 324 15.79 10.14 24.76
N THR A 325 15.67 10.45 23.47
CA THR A 325 15.34 9.48 22.42
C THR A 325 16.40 9.54 21.31
N PRO A 326 17.26 8.51 21.17
CA PRO A 326 18.23 8.49 20.08
C PRO A 326 17.52 8.26 18.74
N VAL A 327 17.43 9.31 17.93
CA VAL A 327 16.86 9.24 16.57
C VAL A 327 17.94 8.82 15.59
N THR A 328 17.62 7.84 14.75
CA THR A 328 18.52 7.38 13.67
C THR A 328 18.00 7.79 12.31
N VAL A 329 18.91 8.14 11.40
CA VAL A 329 18.60 8.34 9.98
C VAL A 329 19.11 7.10 9.25
N PRO A 330 18.27 6.40 8.47
CA PRO A 330 18.76 5.35 7.59
C PRO A 330 19.78 5.95 6.61
N ARG A 331 20.85 5.23 6.26
CA ARG A 331 21.80 5.72 5.25
C ARG A 331 21.07 5.89 3.91
N PRO A 332 21.33 6.97 3.14
CA PRO A 332 20.77 7.12 1.80
C PRO A 332 21.11 5.90 0.94
N CYS A 333 20.11 5.41 0.19
CA CYS A 333 20.34 4.40 -0.82
C CYS A 333 21.23 5.02 -1.93
N GLU A 334 22.39 4.44 -2.21
CA GLU A 334 23.15 4.84 -3.39
C GLU A 334 22.34 4.46 -4.64
N ALA A 335 22.23 5.39 -5.60
CA ALA A 335 21.60 5.19 -6.91
C ALA A 335 22.16 3.93 -7.58
N ARG A 336 21.40 2.84 -7.50
CA ARG A 336 21.66 1.63 -8.28
C ARG A 336 20.99 1.84 -9.63
N ALA A 337 21.79 1.88 -10.70
CA ALA A 337 21.31 1.73 -12.07
C ALA A 337 20.34 0.52 -12.17
N PRO A 338 19.37 0.52 -13.11
CA PRO A 338 18.40 -0.55 -13.22
C PRO A 338 19.15 -1.87 -13.43
N ALA A 339 19.21 -2.67 -12.36
CA ALA A 339 19.90 -3.94 -12.38
C ALA A 339 18.90 -5.01 -12.80
N VAL A 340 19.19 -5.65 -13.93
CA VAL A 340 18.98 -7.09 -14.10
C VAL A 340 19.26 -7.78 -12.76
N PRO A 341 18.38 -8.66 -12.25
CA PRO A 341 18.38 -9.08 -10.86
C PRO A 341 19.71 -9.76 -10.50
N ALA A 342 20.59 -9.00 -9.83
CA ALA A 342 21.84 -9.49 -9.26
C ALA A 342 21.85 -9.21 -7.76
N GLN A 343 22.01 -10.31 -7.02
CA GLN A 343 21.80 -10.48 -5.60
C GLN A 343 22.57 -9.45 -4.74
N SER A 344 21.89 -8.85 -3.77
CA SER A 344 22.50 -8.03 -2.72
C SER A 344 23.20 -8.92 -1.68
N PRO A 345 24.30 -8.47 -1.04
CA PRO A 345 24.91 -9.19 0.07
C PRO A 345 23.91 -9.25 1.25
N PRO A 346 23.89 -10.36 2.03
CA PRO A 346 22.79 -10.64 2.93
C PRO A 346 22.80 -9.64 4.09
N ALA A 347 21.76 -8.78 4.15
CA ALA A 347 21.22 -8.37 5.43
C ALA A 347 21.00 -9.66 6.25
N ARG A 348 21.31 -9.66 7.55
CA ARG A 348 21.01 -10.82 8.41
C ARG A 348 19.56 -11.21 8.17
N ARG A 349 19.35 -12.31 7.44
CA ARG A 349 18.03 -12.83 7.14
C ARG A 349 17.36 -13.02 8.50
N PRO A 350 16.14 -12.50 8.72
CA PRO A 350 15.36 -12.96 9.85
C PRO A 350 15.39 -14.49 9.84
N VAL A 351 15.79 -15.08 10.97
CA VAL A 351 15.79 -16.52 11.13
C VAL A 351 14.33 -16.90 11.29
N PHE A 352 13.76 -17.47 10.23
CA PHE A 352 12.42 -18.04 10.27
C PHE A 352 12.49 -19.47 10.77
N ASP A 353 11.48 -19.86 11.52
CA ASP A 353 11.33 -21.23 11.98
C ASP A 353 10.97 -22.14 10.80
N ARG A 354 11.23 -23.43 10.98
CA ARG A 354 10.72 -24.46 10.06
C ARG A 354 9.26 -24.78 10.42
N PRO A 355 8.44 -25.15 9.44
CA PRO A 355 7.11 -25.69 9.72
C PRO A 355 7.19 -26.86 10.73
N PRO A 356 6.17 -27.03 11.58
CA PRO A 356 6.10 -28.17 12.47
C PRO A 356 6.04 -29.47 11.63
N PRO A 357 6.76 -30.54 12.03
CA PRO A 357 6.76 -31.80 11.29
C PRO A 357 5.34 -32.40 11.26
N HIS A 358 5.00 -33.07 10.16
CA HIS A 358 3.73 -33.77 10.06
C HIS A 358 3.63 -34.91 11.11
N PRO A 359 2.47 -35.16 11.73
CA PRO A 359 2.31 -36.21 12.74
C PRO A 359 2.68 -37.63 12.28
N SER A 360 2.61 -37.93 10.97
CA SER A 360 3.03 -39.23 10.41
C SER A 360 4.55 -39.40 10.34
N GLY A 361 5.32 -38.32 10.46
CA GLY A 361 6.77 -38.30 10.23
C GLY A 361 7.18 -38.30 8.75
N GLU A 362 6.23 -38.40 7.82
CA GLU A 362 6.51 -38.31 6.38
C GLU A 362 7.18 -36.96 6.04
N GLN A 363 8.15 -37.03 5.13
CA GLN A 363 8.94 -35.88 4.67
C GLN A 363 8.60 -35.57 3.21
N PRO A 364 8.74 -34.31 2.76
CA PRO A 364 8.46 -33.95 1.38
C PRO A 364 9.34 -34.75 0.39
N PRO A 365 8.78 -35.18 -0.75
CA PRO A 365 9.56 -35.83 -1.79
C PRO A 365 10.60 -34.87 -2.37
N ARG A 366 11.75 -35.40 -2.80
CA ARG A 366 12.77 -34.61 -3.47
C ARG A 366 12.41 -34.42 -4.94
N ILE A 367 12.08 -33.20 -5.31
CA ILE A 367 11.68 -32.84 -6.68
C ILE A 367 12.78 -31.95 -7.29
N PRO A 368 13.31 -32.31 -8.48
CA PRO A 368 14.24 -31.44 -9.20
C PRO A 368 13.65 -30.05 -9.46
N ALA A 369 14.47 -29.00 -9.32
CA ALA A 369 13.99 -27.62 -9.40
C ALA A 369 13.34 -27.26 -10.75
N ASP A 370 13.79 -27.88 -11.85
CA ASP A 370 13.23 -27.74 -13.20
C ASP A 370 11.85 -28.39 -13.37
N ARG A 371 11.46 -29.28 -12.46
CA ARG A 371 10.17 -29.98 -12.46
C ARG A 371 9.21 -29.49 -11.38
N MET A 372 9.67 -28.69 -10.43
CA MET A 372 8.82 -28.09 -9.40
C MET A 372 7.85 -27.09 -10.04
N PRO A 373 6.53 -27.20 -9.80
CA PRO A 373 5.61 -26.12 -10.18
C PRO A 373 6.00 -24.85 -9.41
N THR A 374 6.02 -23.73 -10.11
CA THR A 374 6.22 -22.40 -9.50
C THR A 374 4.98 -22.02 -8.69
N HIS A 375 3.79 -22.33 -9.22
CA HIS A 375 2.52 -21.91 -8.66
C HIS A 375 1.47 -23.04 -8.64
N VAL A 376 1.01 -23.36 -7.44
CA VAL A 376 -0.14 -24.27 -7.23
C VAL A 376 -1.34 -23.46 -6.75
N ALA A 377 -2.49 -23.60 -7.43
CA ALA A 377 -3.74 -23.01 -7.01
C ALA A 377 -4.71 -24.11 -6.54
N VAL A 378 -5.38 -23.91 -5.40
CA VAL A 378 -6.21 -24.94 -4.77
C VAL A 378 -7.65 -24.46 -4.58
N ILE A 379 -8.60 -25.23 -5.11
CA ILE A 379 -10.03 -25.07 -4.85
C ILE A 379 -10.43 -26.01 -3.71
N MET A 380 -10.63 -25.41 -2.53
CA MET A 380 -10.90 -26.10 -1.26
C MET A 380 -12.36 -26.55 -1.13
N ASP A 381 -12.80 -27.46 -2.01
CA ASP A 381 -14.19 -27.91 -2.08
C ASP A 381 -14.44 -29.18 -1.23
N GLY A 382 -15.69 -29.39 -0.83
CA GLY A 382 -16.13 -30.55 -0.05
C GLY A 382 -16.44 -30.27 1.43
N ASN A 383 -16.12 -29.09 1.98
CA ASN A 383 -16.35 -28.75 3.39
C ASN A 383 -17.77 -29.06 3.88
N GLY A 384 -18.79 -28.51 3.21
CA GLY A 384 -20.18 -28.73 3.61
C GLY A 384 -20.71 -30.14 3.32
N ARG A 385 -20.13 -30.87 2.36
CA ARG A 385 -20.48 -32.28 2.09
C ARG A 385 -19.90 -33.19 3.17
N TRP A 386 -18.65 -32.94 3.55
CA TRP A 386 -17.96 -33.61 4.65
C TRP A 386 -18.72 -33.51 5.97
N ALA A 387 -19.20 -32.32 6.33
CA ALA A 387 -20.00 -32.11 7.53
C ALA A 387 -21.33 -32.88 7.46
N ARG A 388 -22.03 -32.79 6.32
CA ARG A 388 -23.31 -33.49 6.13
C ARG A 388 -23.17 -35.01 6.24
N HIS A 389 -22.13 -35.60 5.66
CA HIS A 389 -21.88 -37.05 5.77
C HIS A 389 -21.66 -37.52 7.21
N ARG A 390 -21.28 -36.60 8.11
CA ARG A 390 -21.05 -36.86 9.54
C ARG A 390 -22.21 -36.40 10.43
N GLY A 391 -23.33 -35.97 9.84
CA GLY A 391 -24.48 -35.44 10.58
C GLY A 391 -24.22 -34.09 11.27
N LEU A 392 -23.20 -33.34 10.83
CA LEU A 392 -22.80 -32.06 11.41
C LEU A 392 -23.33 -30.87 10.60
N PRO A 393 -23.52 -29.69 11.24
CA PRO A 393 -23.79 -28.43 10.54
C PRO A 393 -22.68 -28.08 9.54
N ARG A 394 -23.03 -27.39 8.45
CA ARG A 394 -22.08 -27.08 7.36
C ARG A 394 -20.86 -26.27 7.80
N HIS A 395 -21.02 -25.37 8.79
CA HIS A 395 -19.92 -24.56 9.31
C HIS A 395 -18.83 -25.38 10.01
N GLU A 396 -19.17 -26.54 10.60
CA GLU A 396 -18.18 -27.45 11.18
C GLU A 396 -17.22 -28.00 10.12
N GLY A 397 -17.70 -28.18 8.88
CA GLY A 397 -16.84 -28.54 7.76
C GLY A 397 -15.84 -27.46 7.41
N HIS A 398 -16.24 -26.18 7.42
CA HIS A 398 -15.34 -25.06 7.18
C HIS A 398 -14.32 -24.90 8.32
N ARG A 399 -14.75 -25.13 9.57
CA ARG A 399 -13.86 -25.14 10.75
C ARG A 399 -12.81 -26.24 10.64
N ALA A 400 -13.19 -27.46 10.25
CA ALA A 400 -12.23 -28.54 9.99
C ALA A 400 -11.32 -28.21 8.79
N GLY A 401 -11.85 -27.56 7.76
CA GLY A 401 -11.10 -27.09 6.60
C GLY A 401 -9.99 -26.09 6.92
N ARG A 402 -10.11 -25.32 8.01
CA ARG A 402 -9.06 -24.42 8.52
C ARG A 402 -7.76 -25.17 8.82
N ALA A 403 -7.87 -26.36 9.42
CA ALA A 403 -6.71 -27.20 9.74
C ALA A 403 -6.00 -27.71 8.47
N ALA A 404 -6.78 -28.16 7.48
CA ALA A 404 -6.25 -28.58 6.19
C ALA A 404 -5.50 -27.44 5.46
N ALA A 405 -6.02 -26.20 5.53
CA ALA A 405 -5.35 -25.04 4.95
C ALA A 405 -3.98 -24.76 5.58
N ARG A 406 -3.88 -24.85 6.91
CA ARG A 406 -2.59 -24.72 7.62
C ARG A 406 -1.60 -25.79 7.18
N GLU A 407 -2.06 -27.04 7.07
CA GLU A 407 -1.25 -28.15 6.58
C GLU A 407 -0.75 -27.90 5.14
N MET A 408 -1.57 -27.34 4.24
CA MET A 408 -1.09 -26.99 2.90
C MET A 408 0.01 -25.92 2.91
N VAL A 409 -0.12 -24.91 3.77
CA VAL A 409 0.90 -23.86 3.90
C VAL A 409 2.22 -24.45 4.43
N TYR A 410 2.15 -25.30 5.45
CA TYR A 410 3.32 -26.01 5.98
C TYR A 410 3.95 -26.91 4.93
N GLY A 411 3.15 -27.72 4.23
CA GLY A 411 3.60 -28.60 3.16
C GLY A 411 4.26 -27.88 2.00
N ALA A 412 3.66 -26.76 1.58
CA ALA A 412 4.18 -25.90 0.52
C ALA A 412 5.53 -25.30 0.91
N LEU A 413 5.65 -24.80 2.14
CA LEU A 413 6.91 -24.24 2.63
C LEU A 413 8.00 -25.32 2.81
N GLU A 414 7.65 -26.51 3.31
CA GLU A 414 8.57 -27.65 3.49
C GLU A 414 9.12 -28.19 2.17
N ILE A 415 8.28 -28.30 1.14
CA ILE A 415 8.70 -28.80 -0.18
C ILE A 415 9.42 -27.73 -1.02
N GLY A 416 9.35 -26.46 -0.62
CA GLY A 416 9.98 -25.34 -1.31
C GLY A 416 9.14 -24.73 -2.45
N LEU A 417 7.82 -24.87 -2.39
CA LEU A 417 6.89 -24.23 -3.33
C LEU A 417 6.95 -22.70 -3.18
N ARG A 418 6.92 -21.99 -4.32
CA ARG A 418 7.09 -20.52 -4.35
C ARG A 418 5.76 -19.77 -4.23
N HIS A 419 4.71 -20.26 -4.88
CA HIS A 419 3.38 -19.64 -4.86
C HIS A 419 2.30 -20.68 -4.56
N LEU A 420 1.48 -20.39 -3.55
CA LEU A 420 0.28 -21.15 -3.21
C LEU A 420 -0.91 -20.20 -3.20
N THR A 421 -1.94 -20.46 -4.01
CA THR A 421 -3.16 -19.65 -4.02
C THR A 421 -4.37 -20.47 -3.60
N LEU A 422 -5.10 -20.03 -2.58
CA LEU A 422 -6.22 -20.77 -2.00
C LEU A 422 -7.55 -20.07 -2.30
N TYR A 423 -8.54 -20.82 -2.80
CA TYR A 423 -9.88 -20.28 -3.07
C TYR A 423 -10.77 -20.35 -1.82
N THR A 424 -10.74 -19.29 -1.00
CA THR A 424 -11.38 -19.27 0.33
C THR A 424 -12.85 -18.86 0.28
N LEU A 425 -13.19 -17.78 -0.44
CA LEU A 425 -14.57 -17.30 -0.55
C LEU A 425 -14.81 -16.66 -1.93
N SER A 426 -15.75 -17.19 -2.70
CA SER A 426 -16.07 -16.65 -4.04
C SER A 426 -17.16 -15.58 -4.01
N THR A 427 -17.21 -14.74 -5.05
CA THR A 427 -18.30 -13.77 -5.27
C THR A 427 -19.68 -14.43 -5.41
N GLU A 428 -19.73 -15.69 -5.85
CA GLU A 428 -20.97 -16.46 -5.98
C GLU A 428 -21.41 -17.09 -4.66
N ASN A 429 -20.50 -17.20 -3.67
CA ASN A 429 -20.83 -17.78 -2.37
C ASN A 429 -21.80 -16.91 -1.56
N TRP A 430 -21.91 -15.61 -1.86
CA TRP A 430 -22.91 -14.72 -1.27
C TRP A 430 -24.37 -15.12 -1.54
N LYS A 431 -24.62 -16.11 -2.41
CA LYS A 431 -25.95 -16.71 -2.60
C LYS A 431 -26.31 -17.77 -1.56
N ARG A 432 -25.36 -18.14 -0.68
CA ARG A 432 -25.60 -19.08 0.42
C ARG A 432 -26.36 -18.42 1.56
N ASP A 433 -26.80 -19.24 2.51
CA ASP A 433 -27.44 -18.78 3.74
C ASP A 433 -26.55 -17.78 4.50
N GLY A 434 -27.17 -16.73 5.06
CA GLY A 434 -26.47 -15.68 5.81
C GLY A 434 -25.73 -16.20 7.03
N GLU A 435 -26.24 -17.23 7.71
CA GLU A 435 -25.57 -17.87 8.85
C GLU A 435 -24.30 -18.61 8.41
N GLU A 436 -24.32 -19.29 7.25
CA GLU A 436 -23.13 -19.95 6.71
C GLU A 436 -22.05 -18.93 6.35
N ILE A 437 -22.44 -17.79 5.78
CA ILE A 437 -21.50 -16.72 5.44
C ILE A 437 -20.93 -16.06 6.69
N GLY A 438 -21.76 -15.77 7.69
CA GLY A 438 -21.30 -15.25 8.99
C GLY A 438 -20.25 -16.16 9.61
N ALA A 439 -20.52 -17.47 9.66
CA ALA A 439 -19.58 -18.44 10.22
C ALA A 439 -18.25 -18.52 9.44
N ILE A 440 -18.27 -18.42 8.11
CA ILE A 440 -17.04 -18.39 7.30
C ILE A 440 -16.22 -17.12 7.62
N LEU A 441 -16.88 -15.97 7.77
CA LEU A 441 -16.21 -14.71 8.11
C LEU A 441 -15.61 -14.74 9.51
N ASP A 442 -16.28 -15.36 10.48
CA ASP A 442 -15.75 -15.53 11.83
C ASP A 442 -14.52 -16.45 11.84
N ILE A 443 -14.57 -17.58 11.11
CA ILE A 443 -13.40 -18.47 10.95
C ILE A 443 -12.22 -17.73 10.31
N LEU A 444 -12.49 -16.88 9.31
CA LEU A 444 -11.47 -16.07 8.67
C LEU A 444 -10.88 -15.03 9.64
N ARG A 445 -11.71 -14.38 10.46
CA ARG A 445 -11.27 -13.44 11.49
C ARG A 445 -10.33 -14.14 12.48
N GLU A 446 -10.73 -15.29 13.01
CA GLU A 446 -9.90 -16.09 13.92
C GLU A 446 -8.54 -16.45 13.28
N GLU A 447 -8.51 -16.83 11.99
CA GLU A 447 -7.25 -17.19 11.32
C GLU A 447 -6.32 -15.99 11.11
N LEU A 448 -6.89 -14.81 10.82
CA LEU A 448 -6.12 -13.57 10.67
C LEU A 448 -5.60 -13.04 12.02
N GLU A 449 -6.35 -13.26 13.10
CA GLU A 449 -5.97 -12.91 14.46
C GLU A 449 -4.87 -13.84 15.00
N ASP A 450 -5.12 -15.16 15.01
CA ASP A 450 -4.17 -16.19 15.49
C ASP A 450 -2.87 -16.19 14.69
N TYR A 451 -2.98 -15.95 13.38
CA TYR A 451 -1.90 -15.93 12.40
C TYR A 451 -0.76 -16.94 12.67
N PRO A 452 -1.01 -18.25 12.48
CA PRO A 452 -0.08 -19.32 12.85
C PRO A 452 1.24 -19.31 12.05
N PHE A 453 1.34 -18.46 11.02
CA PHE A 453 2.51 -18.34 10.15
C PHE A 453 3.42 -17.16 10.53
N GLN A 454 3.25 -16.62 11.74
CA GLN A 454 4.01 -15.47 12.21
C GLN A 454 5.51 -15.67 12.16
N ASP A 455 6.01 -16.84 12.56
CA ASP A 455 7.45 -17.10 12.64
C ASP A 455 8.00 -17.84 11.40
N LEU A 456 7.16 -18.07 10.39
CA LEU A 456 7.52 -18.76 9.15
C LEU A 456 7.80 -17.76 8.01
N ASP A 457 8.59 -18.20 7.01
CA ASP A 457 8.92 -17.40 5.82
C ASP A 457 7.77 -17.39 4.78
N VAL A 458 6.59 -16.94 5.20
CA VAL A 458 5.36 -16.87 4.37
C VAL A 458 4.94 -15.43 4.12
N ARG A 459 5.04 -14.95 2.88
CA ARG A 459 4.46 -13.68 2.38
C ARG A 459 2.97 -13.89 2.11
N VAL A 460 2.11 -13.18 2.81
CA VAL A 460 0.65 -13.28 2.65
C VAL A 460 0.16 -12.20 1.69
N ARG A 461 -0.76 -12.57 0.80
CA ARG A 461 -1.47 -11.68 -0.13
C ARG A 461 -2.95 -11.96 -0.09
N TRP A 462 -3.77 -10.94 -0.18
CA TRP A 462 -5.21 -11.04 -0.36
C TRP A 462 -5.56 -10.72 -1.81
N HIS A 463 -6.36 -11.58 -2.43
CA HIS A 463 -6.86 -11.35 -3.77
C HIS A 463 -8.40 -11.35 -3.75
N GLY A 464 -9.01 -10.24 -4.12
CA GLY A 464 -10.46 -10.10 -4.08
C GLY A 464 -10.96 -8.68 -3.94
N ARG A 465 -12.09 -8.52 -3.25
CA ARG A 465 -12.87 -7.27 -3.20
C ARG A 465 -13.27 -6.90 -1.77
N PRO A 466 -13.07 -5.66 -1.33
CA PRO A 466 -13.47 -5.23 0.01
C PRO A 466 -15.00 -5.16 0.16
N GLU A 467 -15.74 -5.01 -0.93
CA GLU A 467 -17.19 -4.84 -0.87
C GLU A 467 -17.88 -6.05 -0.24
N ARG A 468 -18.83 -5.81 0.67
CA ARG A 468 -19.54 -6.83 1.47
C ARG A 468 -18.70 -7.53 2.53
N LEU A 469 -17.38 -7.34 2.58
CA LEU A 469 -16.57 -7.83 3.68
C LEU A 469 -16.63 -6.86 4.87
N PRO A 470 -16.66 -7.36 6.12
CA PRO A 470 -16.48 -6.53 7.30
C PRO A 470 -15.15 -5.78 7.25
N GLN A 471 -15.15 -4.50 7.65
CA GLN A 471 -13.99 -3.62 7.53
C GLN A 471 -12.79 -4.12 8.37
N ASP A 472 -13.05 -4.70 9.53
CA ASP A 472 -12.05 -5.30 10.42
C ASP A 472 -11.31 -6.47 9.75
N VAL A 473 -12.02 -7.29 8.96
CA VAL A 473 -11.43 -8.38 8.18
C VAL A 473 -10.54 -7.83 7.07
N VAL A 474 -11.01 -6.80 6.34
CA VAL A 474 -10.24 -6.12 5.28
C VAL A 474 -8.95 -5.51 5.84
N ASP A 475 -9.05 -4.82 6.97
CA ASP A 475 -7.90 -4.17 7.60
C ASP A 475 -6.89 -5.19 8.12
N SER A 476 -7.36 -6.30 8.68
CA SER A 476 -6.51 -7.42 9.12
C SER A 476 -5.77 -8.06 7.95
N MET A 477 -6.44 -8.33 6.83
CA MET A 477 -5.79 -8.85 5.62
C MET A 477 -4.69 -7.89 5.12
N ARG A 478 -5.00 -6.61 4.97
CA ARG A 478 -4.04 -5.58 4.53
C ARG A 478 -2.85 -5.44 5.49
N LEU A 479 -3.07 -5.59 6.80
CA LEU A 479 -2.01 -5.62 7.79
C LEU A 479 -1.07 -6.81 7.57
N ARG A 480 -1.62 -8.00 7.33
CA ARG A 480 -0.81 -9.20 7.04
C ARG A 480 -0.04 -9.05 5.74
N GLU A 481 -0.63 -8.49 4.68
CA GLU A 481 0.11 -8.20 3.44
C GLU A 481 1.30 -7.28 3.68
N ARG A 482 1.11 -6.17 4.40
CA ARG A 482 2.17 -5.20 4.68
C ARG A 482 3.28 -5.78 5.56
N THR A 483 2.92 -6.49 6.63
CA THR A 483 3.89 -7.01 7.62
C THR A 483 4.71 -8.19 7.10
N THR A 484 4.23 -8.87 6.06
CA THR A 484 4.86 -10.08 5.51
C THR A 484 5.49 -9.84 4.13
N ARG A 485 5.41 -8.61 3.59
CA ARG A 485 5.81 -8.27 2.21
C ARG A 485 7.24 -8.64 1.82
N ASP A 486 8.17 -8.59 2.79
CA ASP A 486 9.61 -8.81 2.57
C ASP A 486 10.02 -10.30 2.72
N ARG A 487 9.06 -11.20 2.99
CA ARG A 487 9.29 -12.64 3.09
C ARG A 487 9.46 -13.26 1.70
N THR A 488 10.33 -14.26 1.61
CA THR A 488 10.83 -14.80 0.33
C THR A 488 10.65 -16.30 0.16
N GLY A 489 10.17 -17.00 1.20
CA GLY A 489 9.98 -18.45 1.20
C GLY A 489 8.79 -18.84 0.31
N LEU A 490 7.59 -18.69 0.85
CA LEU A 490 6.31 -18.97 0.17
C LEU A 490 5.49 -17.69 0.03
N THR A 491 4.96 -17.42 -1.16
CA THR A 491 3.88 -16.45 -1.35
C THR A 491 2.53 -17.15 -1.25
N LEU A 492 1.83 -16.96 -0.15
CA LEU A 492 0.47 -17.42 0.09
C LEU A 492 -0.52 -16.36 -0.36
N THR A 493 -1.29 -16.62 -1.41
CA THR A 493 -2.39 -15.75 -1.83
C THR A 493 -3.72 -16.35 -1.41
N THR A 494 -4.54 -15.60 -0.68
CA THR A 494 -5.89 -16.01 -0.29
C THR A 494 -6.93 -15.27 -1.13
N CYS A 495 -7.71 -16.03 -1.89
CA CYS A 495 -8.78 -15.48 -2.72
C CYS A 495 -10.08 -15.38 -1.90
N ILE A 496 -10.38 -14.18 -1.40
CA ILE A 496 -11.51 -13.90 -0.51
C ILE A 496 -12.38 -12.82 -1.13
N ASN A 497 -13.67 -13.13 -1.29
CA ASN A 497 -14.60 -12.36 -2.12
C ASN A 497 -14.05 -12.17 -3.54
N TYR A 498 -13.57 -13.26 -4.13
CA TYR A 498 -12.91 -13.27 -5.43
C TYR A 498 -13.80 -13.90 -6.51
N GLY A 499 -13.80 -13.29 -7.71
CA GLY A 499 -14.38 -13.84 -8.92
C GLY A 499 -13.56 -13.44 -10.13
N GLY A 500 -13.12 -14.43 -10.92
CA GLY A 500 -12.22 -14.19 -12.05
C GLY A 500 -12.80 -13.36 -13.20
N ARG A 501 -14.09 -13.56 -13.51
CA ARG A 501 -14.79 -12.70 -14.48
C ARG A 501 -14.83 -11.24 -14.02
N ASP A 502 -15.06 -10.99 -12.74
CA ASP A 502 -15.02 -9.63 -12.18
C ASP A 502 -13.61 -9.04 -12.27
N GLU A 503 -12.59 -9.83 -11.93
CA GLU A 503 -11.18 -9.45 -12.07
C GLU A 503 -10.85 -8.99 -13.49
N ILE A 504 -11.15 -9.81 -14.50
CA ILE A 504 -10.92 -9.50 -15.91
C ILE A 504 -11.74 -8.27 -16.33
N THR A 505 -13.00 -8.16 -15.89
CA THR A 505 -13.86 -7.02 -16.19
C THR A 505 -13.27 -5.72 -15.65
N ARG A 506 -12.70 -5.74 -14.43
CA ARG A 506 -12.05 -4.57 -13.83
C ARG A 506 -10.76 -4.19 -14.55
N ALA A 507 -9.94 -5.18 -14.93
CA ALA A 507 -8.73 -4.93 -15.72
C ALA A 507 -9.08 -4.33 -17.10
N ALA A 508 -10.08 -4.89 -17.79
CA ALA A 508 -10.58 -4.37 -19.05
C ALA A 508 -11.16 -2.95 -18.90
N ALA A 509 -11.92 -2.68 -17.84
CA ALA A 509 -12.43 -1.34 -17.55
C ALA A 509 -11.31 -0.33 -17.25
N ALA A 510 -10.23 -0.76 -16.59
CA ALA A 510 -9.05 0.07 -16.37
C ALA A 510 -8.34 0.40 -17.70
N LEU A 511 -8.13 -0.60 -18.56
CA LEU A 511 -7.59 -0.38 -19.91
C LEU A 511 -8.47 0.54 -20.76
N ALA A 512 -9.78 0.33 -20.76
CA ALA A 512 -10.72 1.14 -21.52
C ALA A 512 -10.70 2.61 -21.09
N ARG A 513 -10.51 2.89 -19.79
CA ARG A 513 -10.31 4.26 -19.31
C ARG A 513 -9.02 4.86 -19.86
N ARG A 514 -7.91 4.11 -19.84
CA ARG A 514 -6.63 4.58 -20.41
C ARG A 514 -6.72 4.85 -21.92
N VAL A 515 -7.46 4.02 -22.66
CA VAL A 515 -7.75 4.26 -24.08
C VAL A 515 -8.56 5.55 -24.28
N ARG A 516 -9.65 5.70 -23.53
CA ARG A 516 -10.50 6.90 -23.58
C ARG A 516 -9.70 8.16 -23.23
N ASP A 517 -8.79 8.06 -22.27
CA ASP A 517 -7.97 9.17 -21.80
C ASP A 517 -6.75 9.42 -22.72
N GLY A 518 -6.65 8.73 -23.86
CA GLY A 518 -5.61 8.92 -24.88
C GLY A 518 -4.22 8.37 -24.50
N GLU A 519 -4.11 7.67 -23.36
CA GLU A 519 -2.85 7.11 -22.85
C GLU A 519 -2.44 5.80 -23.54
N LEU A 520 -3.38 5.15 -24.25
CA LEU A 520 -3.17 3.86 -24.89
C LEU A 520 -3.95 3.79 -26.20
N ASP A 521 -3.27 3.37 -27.27
CA ASP A 521 -3.92 3.02 -28.53
C ASP A 521 -4.68 1.68 -28.35
N PRO A 522 -5.99 1.60 -28.62
CA PRO A 522 -6.73 0.34 -28.52
C PRO A 522 -6.14 -0.76 -29.40
N ASP A 523 -5.56 -0.43 -30.56
CA ASP A 523 -4.94 -1.40 -31.47
C ASP A 523 -3.56 -1.88 -30.97
N ALA A 524 -3.00 -1.19 -29.96
CA ALA A 524 -1.74 -1.56 -29.33
C ALA A 524 -1.93 -2.49 -28.11
N ILE A 525 -3.15 -2.72 -27.62
CA ILE A 525 -3.41 -3.57 -26.44
C ILE A 525 -2.99 -5.01 -26.71
N ARG A 526 -2.17 -5.57 -25.82
CA ARG A 526 -1.72 -6.97 -25.82
C ARG A 526 -2.11 -7.69 -24.54
N GLU A 527 -1.91 -9.01 -24.51
CA GLU A 527 -2.18 -9.85 -23.33
C GLU A 527 -1.41 -9.36 -22.09
N GLU A 528 -0.17 -8.90 -22.29
CA GLU A 528 0.67 -8.35 -21.22
C GLU A 528 0.09 -7.06 -20.63
N ASP A 529 -0.64 -6.27 -21.42
CA ASP A 529 -1.32 -5.09 -20.93
C ASP A 529 -2.48 -5.50 -20.01
N LEU A 530 -3.29 -6.49 -20.39
CA LEU A 530 -4.33 -6.99 -19.49
C LEU A 530 -3.73 -7.53 -18.19
N ALA A 531 -2.67 -8.34 -18.28
CA ALA A 531 -1.98 -8.92 -17.12
C ALA A 531 -1.46 -7.84 -16.16
N ARG A 532 -0.86 -6.77 -16.68
CA ARG A 532 -0.36 -5.62 -15.89
C ARG A 532 -1.48 -4.84 -15.18
N HIS A 533 -2.73 -4.94 -15.62
CA HIS A 533 -3.88 -4.28 -15.02
C HIS A 533 -4.74 -5.21 -14.15
N LEU A 534 -4.35 -6.47 -13.99
CA LEU A 534 -4.94 -7.33 -12.97
C LEU A 534 -4.56 -6.82 -11.57
N PRO A 535 -5.37 -7.08 -10.53
CA PRO A 535 -5.09 -6.64 -9.17
C PRO A 535 -3.77 -7.17 -8.58
N GLN A 536 -3.25 -8.29 -9.10
CA GLN A 536 -2.01 -8.93 -8.67
C GLN A 536 -1.09 -9.15 -9.89
N PRO A 537 -0.49 -8.10 -10.47
CA PRO A 537 0.18 -8.19 -11.77
C PRO A 537 1.50 -8.98 -11.76
N ASP A 538 2.06 -9.24 -10.57
CA ASP A 538 3.25 -10.08 -10.35
C ASP A 538 2.91 -11.53 -9.96
N MET A 539 1.63 -11.93 -10.00
CA MET A 539 1.24 -13.33 -9.81
C MET A 539 1.65 -14.14 -11.06
N PRO A 540 2.47 -15.20 -10.91
CA PRO A 540 2.80 -16.06 -12.05
C PRO A 540 1.59 -16.88 -12.50
N ASP A 541 1.64 -17.39 -13.73
CA ASP A 541 0.68 -18.39 -14.19
C ASP A 541 0.63 -19.59 -13.25
N VAL A 542 -0.55 -20.20 -13.16
CA VAL A 542 -0.77 -21.40 -12.37
C VAL A 542 -0.24 -22.59 -13.15
N ASP A 543 0.74 -23.30 -12.61
CA ASP A 543 1.24 -24.54 -13.20
C ASP A 543 0.29 -25.70 -12.94
N LEU A 544 -0.25 -25.77 -11.71
CA LEU A 544 -1.11 -26.84 -11.23
C LEU A 544 -2.32 -26.27 -10.50
N LEU A 545 -3.52 -26.52 -11.04
CA LEU A 545 -4.77 -26.28 -10.35
C LEU A 545 -5.26 -27.60 -9.73
N TRP A 546 -5.23 -27.66 -8.40
CA TRP A 546 -5.76 -28.79 -7.66
C TRP A 546 -7.15 -28.46 -7.12
N ARG A 547 -8.11 -29.36 -7.30
CA ARG A 547 -9.43 -29.26 -6.69
C ARG A 547 -9.83 -30.54 -5.98
N THR A 548 -10.32 -30.38 -4.76
CA THR A 548 -10.87 -31.45 -3.92
C THR A 548 -12.38 -31.64 -4.11
N GLY A 549 -12.93 -32.69 -3.52
CA GLY A 549 -14.38 -32.88 -3.39
C GLY A 549 -15.07 -33.49 -4.62
N ALA A 550 -14.34 -34.18 -5.49
CA ALA A 550 -14.81 -34.92 -6.67
C ALA A 550 -15.36 -34.09 -7.84
N GLU A 551 -15.30 -32.76 -7.74
CA GLU A 551 -15.89 -31.86 -8.73
C GLU A 551 -14.86 -31.44 -9.79
N GLN A 552 -15.19 -31.60 -11.07
CA GLN A 552 -14.26 -31.36 -12.18
C GLN A 552 -14.57 -30.06 -12.92
N ARG A 553 -14.38 -28.92 -12.24
CA ARG A 553 -14.51 -27.58 -12.85
C ARG A 553 -13.58 -26.58 -12.17
N VAL A 554 -13.27 -25.47 -12.84
CA VAL A 554 -12.43 -24.40 -12.27
C VAL A 554 -13.23 -23.34 -11.49
N SER A 555 -14.57 -23.33 -11.61
CA SER A 555 -15.46 -22.47 -10.81
C SER A 555 -15.09 -20.97 -10.81
N ASN A 556 -14.73 -20.38 -11.96
CA ASN A 556 -14.36 -18.94 -12.04
C ASN A 556 -13.08 -18.56 -11.25
N PHE A 557 -12.25 -19.56 -10.88
CA PHE A 557 -11.01 -19.34 -10.15
C PHE A 557 -9.85 -19.05 -11.09
N LEU A 558 -9.25 -17.85 -10.96
CA LEU A 558 -8.05 -17.42 -11.71
C LEU A 558 -8.10 -17.74 -13.22
N PRO A 559 -9.18 -17.42 -13.95
CA PRO A 559 -9.35 -17.82 -15.35
C PRO A 559 -8.22 -17.31 -16.26
N TRP A 560 -7.63 -16.15 -15.95
CA TRP A 560 -6.44 -15.66 -16.65
C TRP A 560 -5.23 -16.58 -16.40
N HIS A 561 -4.80 -16.66 -15.13
CA HIS A 561 -3.60 -17.40 -14.71
C HIS A 561 -3.70 -18.92 -14.89
N THR A 562 -4.90 -19.49 -15.03
CA THR A 562 -5.11 -20.95 -15.17
C THR A 562 -5.27 -21.42 -16.60
N SER A 563 -5.14 -20.52 -17.58
CA SER A 563 -5.35 -20.83 -19.01
C SER A 563 -4.49 -22.00 -19.50
N TYR A 564 -3.29 -22.15 -18.96
CA TYR A 564 -2.35 -23.23 -19.30
C TYR A 564 -2.07 -24.21 -18.14
N ALA A 565 -2.85 -24.11 -17.06
CA ALA A 565 -2.64 -24.93 -15.87
C ALA A 565 -2.94 -26.41 -16.12
N GLU A 566 -2.14 -27.29 -15.53
CA GLU A 566 -2.52 -28.69 -15.40
C GLU A 566 -3.63 -28.81 -14.35
N LEU A 567 -4.69 -29.54 -14.69
CA LEU A 567 -5.83 -29.75 -13.80
C LEU A 567 -5.70 -31.09 -13.08
N TYR A 568 -5.74 -31.06 -11.75
CA TYR A 568 -5.72 -32.24 -10.88
C TYR A 568 -6.96 -32.24 -9.99
N PHE A 569 -7.76 -33.30 -10.09
CA PHE A 569 -9.02 -33.42 -9.36
C PHE A 569 -8.96 -34.64 -8.44
N THR A 570 -9.29 -34.46 -7.16
CA THR A 570 -9.35 -35.55 -6.18
C THR A 570 -10.75 -35.70 -5.60
N SER A 571 -11.10 -36.93 -5.20
CA SER A 571 -12.40 -37.25 -4.61
C SER A 571 -12.50 -36.84 -3.13
N ASP A 572 -11.38 -36.79 -2.42
CA ASP A 572 -11.31 -36.47 -0.99
C ASP A 572 -11.92 -35.11 -0.70
N HIS A 573 -12.67 -34.98 0.39
CA HIS A 573 -13.18 -33.69 0.81
C HIS A 573 -12.06 -32.85 1.43
N TRP A 574 -12.11 -31.52 1.27
CA TRP A 574 -11.06 -30.64 1.81
C TRP A 574 -10.66 -30.91 3.28
N PRO A 575 -11.59 -31.14 4.23
CA PRO A 575 -11.22 -31.44 5.62
C PRO A 575 -10.48 -32.77 5.84
N GLU A 576 -10.43 -33.66 4.84
CA GLU A 576 -9.71 -34.94 4.89
C GLU A 576 -8.29 -34.82 4.31
N THR A 577 -7.95 -33.67 3.73
CA THR A 577 -6.65 -33.43 3.11
C THR A 577 -5.63 -32.83 4.06
N ASP A 578 -4.36 -33.09 3.77
CA ASP A 578 -3.20 -32.55 4.49
C ASP A 578 -2.02 -32.35 3.53
N ARG A 579 -0.85 -31.93 4.04
CA ARG A 579 0.33 -31.66 3.23
C ARG A 579 0.79 -32.82 2.33
N ARG A 580 0.51 -34.06 2.69
CA ARG A 580 0.90 -35.24 1.89
C ARG A 580 0.10 -35.30 0.59
N HIS A 581 -1.15 -34.86 0.62
CA HIS A 581 -1.99 -34.74 -0.56
C HIS A 581 -1.48 -33.66 -1.52
N LEU A 582 -1.00 -32.53 -0.98
CA LEU A 582 -0.32 -31.51 -1.79
C LEU A 582 0.95 -32.08 -2.44
N TRP A 583 1.78 -32.79 -1.69
CA TRP A 583 3.00 -33.41 -2.23
C TRP A 583 2.68 -34.46 -3.29
N GLN A 584 1.60 -35.23 -3.11
CA GLN A 584 1.13 -36.17 -4.11
C GLN A 584 0.67 -35.45 -5.38
N ALA A 585 -0.12 -34.38 -5.27
CA ALA A 585 -0.57 -33.58 -6.40
C ALA A 585 0.62 -33.02 -7.20
N ILE A 586 1.62 -32.46 -6.51
CA ILE A 586 2.86 -31.99 -7.12
C ILE A 586 3.62 -33.19 -7.74
N GLY A 587 3.67 -34.33 -7.07
CA GLY A 587 4.30 -35.55 -7.59
C GLY A 587 3.63 -36.08 -8.87
N GLU A 588 2.31 -35.97 -9.00
CA GLU A 588 1.60 -36.28 -10.26
C GLU A 588 1.97 -35.30 -11.37
N TYR A 589 1.98 -33.99 -11.09
CA TYR A 589 2.43 -32.96 -12.04
C TYR A 589 3.85 -33.26 -12.57
N THR A 590 4.78 -33.67 -11.70
CA THR A 590 6.17 -33.96 -12.11
C THR A 590 6.34 -35.22 -12.96
N ARG A 591 5.37 -36.14 -12.94
CA ARG A 591 5.43 -37.40 -13.69
C ARG A 591 4.97 -37.25 -15.14
N ARG A 592 4.22 -36.19 -15.46
CA ARG A 592 3.73 -35.98 -16.83
C ARG A 592 4.84 -35.47 -17.73
N GLN A 593 4.96 -36.06 -18.92
CA GLN A 593 5.86 -35.56 -19.94
C GLN A 593 5.30 -34.24 -20.48
N ARG A 594 6.06 -33.15 -20.33
CA ARG A 594 5.68 -31.84 -20.88
C ARG A 594 5.60 -31.95 -22.41
N ARG A 595 4.40 -31.86 -22.97
CA ARG A 595 4.21 -31.63 -24.40
C ARG A 595 4.48 -30.16 -24.64
N HIS A 596 5.73 -29.80 -24.95
CA HIS A 596 6.02 -28.44 -25.40
C HIS A 596 5.22 -28.19 -26.70
N GLY A 597 4.36 -27.16 -26.69
CA GLY A 597 3.58 -26.72 -27.85
C GLY A 597 4.41 -26.09 -28.98
N ALA A 598 5.68 -26.45 -29.10
CA ALA A 598 6.48 -26.19 -30.29
C ALA A 598 6.49 -27.47 -31.11
N SER A 599 5.97 -27.40 -32.33
CA SER A 599 6.06 -28.47 -33.32
C SER A 599 7.46 -29.08 -33.30
N ALA A 600 7.55 -30.35 -32.94
CA ALA A 600 8.65 -31.20 -33.35
C ALA A 600 8.54 -31.34 -34.87
N ASP A 601 9.05 -30.35 -35.60
CA ASP A 601 9.48 -30.39 -37.01
C ASP A 601 9.71 -28.97 -37.51
N SER A 602 10.96 -28.49 -37.40
CA SER A 602 11.51 -27.48 -38.29
C SER A 602 13.03 -27.65 -38.30
N PRO A 603 13.66 -27.91 -39.46
CA PRO A 603 15.09 -28.15 -39.55
C PRO A 603 15.86 -26.87 -39.26
N VAL A 604 16.86 -26.98 -38.40
CA VAL A 604 17.81 -25.91 -38.06
C VAL A 604 18.52 -25.41 -39.34
N PRO A 605 18.51 -24.11 -39.67
CA PRO A 605 19.33 -23.57 -40.75
C PRO A 605 20.81 -23.64 -40.34
N GLY A 606 21.60 -24.35 -41.15
CA GLY A 606 22.99 -24.68 -40.87
C GLY A 606 23.94 -23.48 -40.79
N THR A 607 24.91 -23.59 -39.91
CA THR A 607 26.14 -22.79 -39.84
C THR A 607 26.99 -23.02 -41.11
N PRO A 608 27.55 -21.98 -41.74
CA PRO A 608 28.34 -22.18 -42.96
C PRO A 608 29.76 -22.67 -42.66
N GLY A 609 30.12 -23.78 -43.31
CA GLY A 609 31.44 -23.97 -43.90
C GLY A 609 32.53 -24.63 -43.07
N THR A 610 32.69 -25.95 -43.24
CA THR A 610 34.03 -26.51 -43.48
C THR A 610 33.86 -27.74 -44.37
N ALA A 611 34.29 -27.62 -45.62
CA ALA A 611 34.17 -28.65 -46.64
C ALA A 611 35.14 -29.83 -46.37
N PRO A 612 34.72 -31.09 -46.56
CA PRO A 612 35.65 -32.20 -46.76
C PRO A 612 35.92 -32.41 -48.26
N PRO A 613 37.03 -33.07 -48.61
CA PRO A 613 37.51 -33.13 -49.98
C PRO A 613 36.71 -34.12 -50.84
N SER A 614 36.69 -33.77 -52.12
CA SER A 614 36.21 -34.53 -53.28
C SER A 614 36.55 -36.02 -53.26
N GLY A 615 35.53 -36.85 -53.48
CA GLY A 615 35.64 -38.26 -53.83
C GLY A 615 34.46 -38.67 -54.72
N THR A 616 34.78 -39.34 -55.82
CA THR A 616 34.02 -39.52 -57.06
C THR A 616 32.89 -40.56 -57.02
N ALA A 617 31.81 -40.22 -57.74
CA ALA A 617 30.93 -41.01 -58.61
C ALA A 617 30.65 -42.51 -58.35
N GLU A 618 29.36 -42.86 -58.24
CA GLU A 618 28.63 -44.01 -58.84
C GLU A 618 27.16 -43.94 -58.33
N ASN A 619 26.15 -43.53 -59.10
CA ASN A 619 25.38 -44.18 -60.16
C ASN A 619 24.38 -45.27 -59.69
N MET A 620 23.14 -45.17 -60.24
CA MET A 620 21.96 -46.08 -60.15
C MET A 620 21.12 -46.00 -58.86
N GLY A 621 19.78 -45.94 -58.90
CA GLY A 621 18.82 -46.06 -59.99
C GLY A 621 17.39 -45.76 -59.52
N THR A 622 16.55 -45.43 -60.49
CA THR A 622 15.10 -45.19 -60.43
C THR A 622 14.28 -46.47 -60.27
N SER A 623 13.16 -46.39 -59.54
CA SER A 623 11.91 -47.21 -59.57
C SER A 623 11.34 -47.22 -58.14
N ASP A 624 10.05 -47.17 -57.83
CA ASP A 624 8.80 -47.18 -58.58
C ASP A 624 7.70 -46.66 -57.64
N VAL A 625 6.65 -46.10 -58.24
CA VAL A 625 5.30 -45.87 -57.70
C VAL A 625 4.39 -46.96 -58.34
N PRO A 626 3.11 -47.25 -57.97
CA PRO A 626 2.25 -46.89 -56.82
C PRO A 626 1.58 -48.11 -56.13
N GLY A 627 0.85 -47.84 -55.03
CA GLY A 627 -0.19 -48.71 -54.46
C GLY A 627 -0.86 -48.08 -53.25
#